data_AF-A0AA36BNA3-F1
#
_entry.id   AF-A0AA36BNA3-F1
#
_cell.length_a   1.000
_cell.length_b   1.000
_cell.length_c   1.000
_cell.angle_alpha   90.00
_cell.angle_beta   90.00
_cell.angle_gamma   90.00
#
_symmetry.space_group_name_H-M   'P 1'
#
loop_
_entity.id
_entity.type
_entity.pdbx_description
1 polymer ?
#
loop_
_entity_poly.entity_id
_entity_poly.type
_entity_poly.pdbx_seq_one_letter_code
_entity_poly.pdbx_strand_id
1 'polypeptide(L)'
;MISFNNLCLKYVDVAFYYIGRSLTTIFNVVFSYIILKQGTSKAALVCCGIIIGGFLLGVDQEGVSGSLSVTGVIFGVLASASVALNAIYTKKILPMVDHNIWRLTLYNNVNATILFLPLILINGELSTIISFPYIRSLHFWNIMSISGILGFAIGYATGLQIQLTSPLTHNISGTAKACAQTVVAAMYFSERRSLLWWISNVTVLLGSGGYTEVKRREMKIAHKEETQVLTEEKAPREITVK
;
A
#
# COMPACT_ATOMS: atom_id res chain seq x y z
N MET A 1 -6.04 -6.37 5.46
CA MET A 1 -5.54 -5.00 5.22
C MET A 1 -6.30 -3.95 6.05
N ILE A 2 -7.61 -3.78 5.83
CA ILE A 2 -8.40 -2.71 6.46
C ILE A 2 -8.44 -2.82 7.99
N SER A 3 -8.64 -4.02 8.56
CA SER A 3 -8.70 -4.22 10.02
C SER A 3 -7.39 -3.84 10.72
N PHE A 4 -6.26 -4.33 10.22
CA PHE A 4 -4.95 -3.98 10.79
C PHE A 4 -4.62 -2.49 10.65
N ASN A 5 -5.07 -1.87 9.55
CA ASN A 5 -4.92 -0.44 9.34
C ASN A 5 -5.72 0.37 10.39
N ASN A 6 -6.98 -0.02 10.64
CA ASN A 6 -7.82 0.62 11.66
C ASN A 6 -7.30 0.37 13.08
N LEU A 7 -6.81 -0.84 13.37
CA LEU A 7 -6.18 -1.16 14.65
C LEU A 7 -4.88 -0.37 14.85
N CYS A 8 -4.08 -0.17 13.81
CA CYS A 8 -2.90 0.70 13.88
C CYS A 8 -3.31 2.11 14.28
N LEU A 9 -4.26 2.73 13.57
CA LEU A 9 -4.74 4.09 13.87
C LEU A 9 -5.41 4.23 15.26
N LYS A 10 -5.87 3.14 15.87
CA LYS A 10 -6.38 3.15 17.26
C LYS A 10 -5.27 3.33 18.29
N TYR A 11 -4.08 2.82 18.01
CA TYR A 11 -2.96 2.78 18.97
C TYR A 11 -1.81 3.72 18.61
N VAL A 12 -1.94 4.46 17.50
CA VAL A 12 -0.83 5.16 16.85
C VAL A 12 -1.30 6.48 16.26
N ASP A 13 -0.49 7.52 16.42
CA ASP A 13 -0.73 8.81 15.80
C ASP A 13 -0.60 8.79 14.26
N VAL A 14 -1.29 9.73 13.61
CA VAL A 14 -1.29 9.90 12.15
C VAL A 14 0.12 10.14 11.60
N ALA A 15 1.02 10.70 12.39
CA ALA A 15 2.43 10.91 12.03
C ALA A 15 3.19 9.58 11.87
N PHE A 16 3.02 8.64 12.80
CA PHE A 16 3.60 7.30 12.71
C PHE A 16 2.91 6.42 11.68
N TYR A 17 1.64 6.66 11.38
CA TYR A 17 0.93 5.98 10.29
C TYR A 17 1.67 6.07 8.94
N TYR A 18 2.24 7.24 8.63
CA TYR A 18 3.03 7.44 7.42
C TYR A 18 4.34 6.65 7.43
N ILE A 19 5.03 6.67 8.56
CA ILE A 19 6.27 5.93 8.79
C ILE A 19 6.00 4.42 8.60
N GLY A 20 4.95 3.88 9.20
CA GLY A 20 4.49 2.51 8.99
C GLY A 20 4.11 2.21 7.53
N ARG A 21 3.44 3.12 6.82
CA ARG A 21 3.07 2.97 5.41
C ARG A 21 4.28 2.84 4.49
N SER A 22 5.37 3.54 4.76
CA SER A 22 6.59 3.43 3.95
C SER A 22 7.23 2.03 3.97
N LEU A 23 7.00 1.22 5.01
CA LEU A 23 7.42 -0.19 5.02
C LEU A 23 6.70 -1.04 3.99
N THR A 24 5.53 -0.61 3.51
CA THR A 24 4.81 -1.29 2.43
C THR A 24 5.71 -1.43 1.20
N THR A 25 6.53 -0.42 0.88
CA THR A 25 7.48 -0.49 -0.24
C THR A 25 8.52 -1.59 -0.07
N ILE A 26 9.06 -1.78 1.14
CA ILE A 26 10.04 -2.84 1.45
C ILE A 26 9.37 -4.21 1.34
N PHE A 27 8.19 -4.40 1.93
CA PHE A 27 7.46 -5.66 1.82
C PHE A 27 7.08 -6.01 0.39
N ASN A 28 6.78 -5.01 -0.45
CA ASN A 28 6.58 -5.27 -1.87
C ASN A 28 7.83 -5.80 -2.56
N VAL A 29 9.02 -5.30 -2.22
CA VAL A 29 10.27 -5.82 -2.78
C VAL A 29 10.44 -7.28 -2.38
N VAL A 30 10.28 -7.57 -1.09
CA VAL A 30 10.44 -8.91 -0.52
C VAL A 30 9.42 -9.88 -1.14
N PHE A 31 8.14 -9.52 -1.16
CA PHE A 31 7.11 -10.39 -1.72
C PHE A 31 7.16 -10.48 -3.23
N SER A 32 7.59 -9.44 -3.96
CA SER A 32 7.81 -9.57 -5.41
C SER A 32 8.98 -10.50 -5.71
N TYR A 33 10.03 -10.49 -4.89
CA TYR A 33 11.12 -11.46 -5.01
C TYR A 33 10.65 -12.89 -4.70
N ILE A 34 9.93 -13.10 -3.59
CA ILE A 34 9.49 -14.44 -3.15
C ILE A 34 8.39 -15.01 -4.05
N ILE A 35 7.36 -14.21 -4.36
CA ILE A 35 6.12 -14.68 -5.03
C ILE A 35 6.26 -14.61 -6.55
N LEU A 36 6.87 -13.55 -7.09
CA LEU A 36 7.01 -13.35 -8.54
C LEU A 36 8.37 -13.83 -9.08
N LYS A 37 9.32 -14.23 -8.21
CA LYS A 37 10.68 -14.67 -8.58
C LYS A 37 11.45 -13.66 -9.45
N GLN A 38 11.09 -12.38 -9.37
CA GLN A 38 11.79 -11.33 -10.10
C GLN A 38 13.07 -10.94 -9.36
N GLY A 39 14.20 -10.92 -10.07
CA GLY A 39 15.49 -10.47 -9.53
C GLY A 39 15.41 -9.05 -8.96
N THR A 40 16.07 -8.83 -7.83
CA THR A 40 16.22 -7.51 -7.22
C THR A 40 17.63 -6.98 -7.52
N SER A 41 17.73 -5.78 -8.08
CA SER A 41 19.03 -5.14 -8.30
C SER A 41 19.65 -4.68 -6.99
N LYS A 42 20.98 -4.63 -6.96
CA LYS A 42 21.75 -4.03 -5.85
C LYS A 42 21.33 -2.58 -5.57
N ALA A 43 20.94 -1.84 -6.61
CA ALA A 43 20.43 -0.47 -6.47
C ALA A 43 19.09 -0.41 -5.72
N ALA A 44 18.22 -1.41 -5.90
CA ALA A 44 16.96 -1.52 -5.16
C ALA A 44 17.21 -1.81 -3.67
N LEU A 45 18.19 -2.65 -3.35
CA LEU A 45 18.57 -2.95 -1.97
C LEU A 45 19.11 -1.72 -1.22
N VAL A 46 19.92 -0.88 -1.88
CA VAL A 46 20.39 0.39 -1.31
C VAL A 46 19.21 1.31 -0.98
N CYS A 47 18.24 1.44 -1.89
CA CYS A 47 17.05 2.26 -1.64
C CYS A 47 16.21 1.71 -0.47
N CYS A 48 16.06 0.39 -0.34
CA CYS A 48 15.43 -0.23 0.83
C CYS A 48 16.18 0.11 2.12
N GLY A 49 17.51 0.10 2.12
CA GLY A 49 18.33 0.52 3.26
C GLY A 49 18.07 1.96 3.68
N ILE A 50 17.95 2.88 2.72
CA ILE A 50 17.60 4.29 2.98
C ILE A 50 16.21 4.41 3.62
N ILE A 51 15.22 3.65 3.13
CA ILE A 51 13.86 3.65 3.70
C ILE A 51 13.89 3.11 5.14
N ILE A 52 14.63 2.03 5.41
CA ILE A 52 14.78 1.47 6.77
C ILE A 52 15.46 2.49 7.69
N GLY A 53 16.53 3.15 7.23
CA GLY A 53 17.21 4.19 8.00
C GLY A 53 16.30 5.37 8.33
N GLY A 54 15.55 5.86 7.34
CA GLY A 54 14.55 6.91 7.54
C GLY A 54 13.43 6.48 8.49
N PHE A 55 12.96 5.24 8.39
CA PHE A 55 11.98 4.67 9.31
C PHE A 55 12.50 4.64 10.75
N LEU A 56 13.69 4.08 10.99
CA LEU A 56 14.28 3.98 12.33
C LEU A 56 14.46 5.36 12.98
N LEU A 57 14.92 6.34 12.21
CA LEU A 57 15.01 7.74 12.67
C LEU A 57 13.62 8.31 13.05
N GLY A 58 12.58 7.98 12.28
CA GLY A 58 11.22 8.41 12.57
C GLY A 58 10.63 7.75 13.82
N VAL A 59 10.89 6.44 14.01
CA VAL A 59 10.46 5.70 15.21
C VAL A 59 11.16 6.22 16.46
N ASP A 60 12.45 6.52 16.38
CA ASP A 60 13.22 7.05 17.52
C ASP A 60 12.68 8.41 17.98
N GLN A 61 12.37 9.31 17.03
CA GLN A 61 11.75 10.62 17.32
C GLN A 61 10.38 10.50 18.01
N GLU A 62 9.54 9.58 17.54
CA GLU A 62 8.23 9.28 18.15
C GLU A 62 8.38 8.62 19.52
N GLY A 63 9.37 7.74 19.68
CA GLY A 63 9.74 7.12 20.96
C GLY A 63 10.15 8.14 22.02
N VAL A 64 10.97 9.12 21.64
CA VAL A 64 11.38 10.23 22.51
C VAL A 64 10.21 11.16 22.86
N SER A 65 9.21 11.28 21.97
CA SER A 65 8.00 12.07 22.19
C SER A 65 6.98 11.38 23.11
N GLY A 66 7.20 10.11 23.48
CA GLY A 66 6.34 9.35 24.38
C GLY A 66 5.02 8.84 23.78
N SER A 67 4.76 9.06 22.49
CA SER A 67 3.56 8.62 21.77
C SER A 67 3.66 7.17 21.25
N LEU A 68 4.81 6.52 21.40
CA LEU A 68 5.10 5.25 20.74
C LEU A 68 4.44 4.06 21.45
N SER A 69 3.42 3.48 20.82
CA SER A 69 2.86 2.18 21.21
C SER A 69 3.52 1.04 20.43
N VAL A 70 4.21 0.13 21.11
CA VAL A 70 4.81 -1.08 20.51
C VAL A 70 3.76 -1.93 19.79
N THR A 71 2.58 -2.08 20.38
CA THR A 71 1.43 -2.78 19.78
C THR A 71 1.00 -2.10 18.48
N GLY A 72 1.00 -0.77 18.46
CA GLY A 72 0.74 0.04 17.29
C GLY A 72 1.76 -0.16 16.17
N VAL A 73 3.05 -0.24 16.51
CA VAL A 73 4.13 -0.55 15.55
C VAL A 73 3.91 -1.91 14.90
N ILE A 74 3.63 -2.95 15.69
CA ILE A 74 3.38 -4.31 15.19
C ILE A 74 2.19 -4.31 14.21
N PHE A 75 1.08 -3.67 14.57
CA PHE A 75 -0.07 -3.56 13.68
C PHE A 75 0.23 -2.75 12.41
N GLY A 76 1.06 -1.70 12.49
CA GLY A 76 1.51 -0.94 11.34
C GLY A 76 2.35 -1.78 10.36
N VAL A 77 3.28 -2.58 10.88
CA VAL A 77 4.10 -3.52 10.09
C VAL A 77 3.21 -4.58 9.41
N LEU A 78 2.30 -5.20 10.16
CA LEU A 78 1.35 -6.20 9.64
C LEU A 78 0.38 -5.61 8.62
N ALA A 79 -0.08 -4.37 8.84
CA ALA A 79 -0.91 -3.64 7.90
C ALA A 79 -0.14 -3.43 6.58
N SER A 80 1.09 -2.93 6.63
CA SER A 80 1.94 -2.72 5.46
C SER A 80 2.26 -4.00 4.69
N ALA A 81 2.54 -5.10 5.39
CA ALA A 81 2.71 -6.41 4.76
C ALA A 81 1.42 -6.87 4.06
N SER A 82 0.26 -6.72 4.72
CA SER A 82 -1.05 -7.06 4.16
C SER A 82 -1.40 -6.22 2.93
N VAL A 83 -1.04 -4.93 2.91
CA VAL A 83 -1.25 -4.04 1.75
C VAL A 83 -0.43 -4.54 0.56
N ALA A 84 0.86 -4.82 0.79
CA ALA A 84 1.76 -5.31 -0.25
C ALA A 84 1.26 -6.63 -0.85
N LEU A 85 0.86 -7.59 0.00
CA LEU A 85 0.28 -8.85 -0.44
C LEU A 85 -1.00 -8.63 -1.25
N ASN A 86 -1.92 -7.79 -0.76
CA ASN A 86 -3.16 -7.51 -1.47
C ASN A 86 -2.90 -6.94 -2.87
N ALA A 87 -1.95 -6.00 -3.02
CA ALA A 87 -1.60 -5.42 -4.31
C ALA A 87 -1.00 -6.46 -5.28
N ILE A 88 -0.13 -7.35 -4.79
CA ILE A 88 0.49 -8.41 -5.59
C ILE A 88 -0.56 -9.44 -6.04
N TYR A 89 -1.39 -9.93 -5.12
CA TYR A 89 -2.44 -10.90 -5.44
C TYR A 89 -3.52 -10.32 -6.37
N THR A 90 -3.87 -9.04 -6.19
CA THR A 90 -4.79 -8.34 -7.11
C THR A 90 -4.27 -8.42 -8.54
N LYS A 91 -2.99 -8.13 -8.79
CA LYS A 91 -2.41 -8.22 -10.13
C LYS A 91 -2.26 -9.65 -10.62
N LYS A 92 -1.94 -10.60 -9.74
CA LYS A 92 -1.80 -12.03 -10.09
C LYS A 92 -3.13 -12.68 -10.49
N ILE A 93 -4.23 -12.29 -9.84
CA ILE A 93 -5.57 -12.85 -10.07
C ILE A 93 -6.30 -12.12 -11.21
N LEU A 94 -5.92 -10.88 -11.52
CA LEU A 94 -6.54 -10.08 -12.59
C LEU A 94 -6.66 -10.81 -13.95
N PRO A 95 -5.67 -11.58 -14.42
CA PRO A 95 -5.79 -12.34 -15.67
C PRO A 95 -6.81 -13.48 -15.60
N MET A 96 -7.11 -14.02 -14.42
CA MET A 96 -8.09 -15.10 -14.22
C MET A 96 -9.54 -14.61 -14.22
N VAL A 97 -9.76 -13.29 -14.16
CA VAL A 97 -11.09 -12.67 -14.09
C VAL A 97 -11.35 -11.84 -15.36
N ASP A 98 -10.83 -12.29 -16.51
CA ASP A 98 -10.95 -11.61 -17.81
C ASP A 98 -10.50 -10.15 -17.79
N HIS A 99 -9.53 -9.79 -16.93
CA HIS A 99 -9.10 -8.41 -16.72
C HIS A 99 -10.24 -7.44 -16.31
N ASN A 100 -11.32 -7.96 -15.74
CA ASN A 100 -12.46 -7.15 -15.32
C ASN A 100 -12.39 -6.81 -13.83
N ILE A 101 -12.05 -5.55 -13.53
CA ILE A 101 -11.97 -5.05 -12.15
C ILE A 101 -13.32 -5.14 -11.44
N TRP A 102 -14.44 -4.89 -12.13
CA TRP A 102 -15.76 -4.89 -11.49
C TRP A 102 -16.07 -6.24 -10.86
N ARG A 103 -15.75 -7.33 -11.57
CA ARG A 103 -15.89 -8.69 -11.04
C ARG A 103 -14.95 -8.93 -9.87
N LEU A 104 -13.69 -8.51 -9.98
CA LEU A 104 -12.70 -8.67 -8.91
C LEU A 104 -13.11 -7.91 -7.64
N THR A 105 -13.56 -6.66 -7.77
CA THR A 105 -14.05 -5.83 -6.66
C THR A 105 -15.32 -6.41 -6.05
N LEU A 106 -16.24 -6.93 -6.86
CA LEU A 106 -17.44 -7.61 -6.38
C LEU A 106 -17.08 -8.83 -5.52
N TYR A 107 -16.23 -9.74 -6.04
CA TYR A 107 -15.78 -10.91 -5.28
C TYR A 107 -15.07 -10.51 -3.99
N ASN A 108 -14.20 -9.51 -4.04
CA ASN A 108 -13.49 -9.03 -2.87
C ASN A 108 -14.44 -8.46 -1.81
N ASN A 109 -15.44 -7.65 -2.20
CA ASN A 109 -16.39 -7.06 -1.27
C ASN A 109 -17.37 -8.08 -0.68
N VAL A 110 -17.82 -9.06 -1.47
CA VAL A 110 -18.66 -10.16 -0.98
C VAL A 110 -17.87 -11.02 0.02
N ASN A 111 -16.65 -11.42 -0.33
CA ASN A 111 -15.78 -12.18 0.58
C ASN A 111 -15.48 -11.39 1.85
N ALA A 112 -15.25 -10.08 1.74
CA ALA A 112 -15.06 -9.21 2.90
C ALA A 112 -16.31 -9.22 3.79
N THR A 113 -17.51 -9.05 3.25
CA THR A 113 -18.76 -9.06 4.03
C THR A 113 -18.93 -10.36 4.81
N ILE A 114 -18.69 -11.51 4.15
CA ILE A 114 -18.77 -12.83 4.77
C ILE A 114 -17.71 -13.00 5.87
N LEU A 115 -16.48 -12.53 5.64
CA LEU A 115 -15.37 -12.66 6.60
C LEU A 115 -15.50 -11.71 7.80
N PHE A 116 -16.01 -10.49 7.61
CA PHE A 116 -16.15 -9.50 8.67
C PHE A 116 -17.30 -9.81 9.63
N LEU A 117 -18.38 -10.43 9.16
CA LEU A 117 -19.53 -10.84 9.99
C LEU A 117 -19.14 -11.66 11.23
N PRO A 118 -18.44 -12.81 11.12
CA PRO A 118 -18.01 -13.58 12.29
C PRO A 118 -16.96 -12.84 13.13
N LEU A 119 -16.13 -12.01 12.49
CA LEU A 119 -15.09 -11.26 13.20
C LEU A 119 -15.69 -10.21 14.15
N ILE A 120 -16.76 -9.52 13.72
CA ILE A 120 -17.53 -8.57 14.55
C ILE A 120 -18.12 -9.27 15.78
N LEU A 121 -18.64 -10.50 15.60
CA LEU A 121 -19.21 -11.28 16.69
C LEU A 121 -18.14 -11.71 17.71
N ILE A 122 -17.00 -12.22 17.23
CA ILE A 122 -15.90 -12.70 18.09
C ILE A 122 -15.26 -11.55 18.88
N ASN A 123 -15.13 -10.37 18.27
CA ASN A 123 -14.55 -9.19 18.92
C ASN A 123 -15.52 -8.50 19.90
N GLY A 124 -16.77 -8.96 20.01
CA GLY A 124 -17.77 -8.36 20.90
C GLY A 124 -18.27 -6.98 20.48
N GLU A 125 -18.02 -6.57 19.23
CA GLU A 125 -18.40 -5.25 18.71
C GLU A 125 -19.92 -5.10 18.57
N LEU A 126 -20.67 -6.21 18.56
CA LEU A 126 -22.13 -6.21 18.49
C LEU A 126 -22.79 -5.42 19.64
N SER A 127 -22.27 -5.56 20.86
CA SER A 127 -22.78 -4.84 22.04
C SER A 127 -22.56 -3.33 21.90
N THR A 128 -21.40 -2.93 21.37
CA THR A 128 -21.06 -1.53 21.09
C THR A 128 -21.96 -0.93 20.00
N ILE A 129 -22.32 -1.70 18.97
CA ILE A 129 -23.20 -1.25 17.89
C ILE A 129 -24.63 -1.02 18.41
N ILE A 130 -25.15 -1.96 19.21
CA ILE A 130 -26.52 -1.88 19.74
C ILE A 130 -26.65 -0.75 20.77
N SER A 131 -25.61 -0.53 21.59
CA SER A 131 -25.58 0.55 22.58
C SER A 131 -25.26 1.93 21.98
N PHE A 132 -24.94 2.01 20.68
CA PHE A 132 -24.59 3.28 20.05
C PHE A 132 -25.82 4.19 19.88
N PRO A 133 -25.85 5.36 20.55
CA PRO A 133 -27.05 6.19 20.64
C PRO A 133 -27.52 6.77 19.31
N TYR A 134 -26.62 6.93 18.34
CA TYR A 134 -26.93 7.51 17.03
C TYR A 134 -27.23 6.47 15.95
N ILE A 135 -27.31 5.17 16.28
CA ILE A 135 -27.52 4.10 15.29
C ILE A 135 -28.86 4.24 14.55
N ARG A 136 -29.85 4.90 15.18
CA ARG A 136 -31.17 5.20 14.57
C ARG A 136 -31.25 6.60 13.95
N SER A 137 -30.19 7.39 14.02
CA SER A 137 -30.17 8.76 13.50
C SER A 137 -30.06 8.75 11.98
N LEU A 138 -30.91 9.53 11.31
CA LEU A 138 -30.84 9.71 9.86
C LEU A 138 -29.53 10.38 9.43
N HIS A 139 -29.00 11.29 10.25
CA HIS A 139 -27.72 11.96 9.99
C HIS A 139 -26.56 10.96 9.97
N PHE A 140 -26.56 10.00 10.90
CA PHE A 140 -25.54 8.95 10.93
C PHE A 140 -25.58 8.10 9.66
N TRP A 141 -26.76 7.65 9.23
CA TRP A 141 -26.91 6.87 8.01
C TRP A 141 -26.57 7.66 6.75
N ASN A 142 -26.88 8.96 6.69
CA ASN A 142 -26.47 9.81 5.57
C ASN A 142 -24.95 9.90 5.42
N ILE A 143 -24.24 10.18 6.52
CA ILE A 143 -22.76 10.20 6.51
C ILE A 143 -22.21 8.82 6.18
N MET A 144 -22.79 7.76 6.74
CA MET A 144 -22.38 6.38 6.47
C MET A 144 -22.54 6.00 5.00
N SER A 145 -23.66 6.35 4.38
CA SER A 145 -23.92 6.10 2.96
C SER A 145 -22.95 6.87 2.06
N ILE A 146 -22.70 8.16 2.36
CA ILE A 146 -21.72 8.97 1.61
C ILE A 146 -20.31 8.36 1.74
N SER A 147 -19.90 7.99 2.94
CA SER A 147 -18.64 7.31 3.20
C SER A 147 -18.53 5.98 2.44
N GLY A 148 -19.61 5.20 2.39
CA GLY A 148 -19.68 3.95 1.63
C GLY A 148 -19.50 4.14 0.13
N ILE A 149 -20.16 5.15 -0.45
CA ILE A 149 -20.02 5.49 -1.88
C ILE A 149 -18.58 5.92 -2.19
N LEU A 150 -18.00 6.80 -1.36
CA LEU A 150 -16.61 7.25 -1.54
C LEU A 150 -15.62 6.10 -1.35
N GLY A 151 -15.85 5.22 -0.37
CA GLY A 151 -15.05 4.02 -0.13
C GLY A 151 -15.08 3.06 -1.32
N PHE A 152 -16.26 2.83 -1.89
CA PHE A 152 -16.42 2.06 -3.12
C PHE A 152 -15.68 2.70 -4.30
N ALA A 153 -15.81 4.01 -4.49
CA ALA A 153 -15.13 4.74 -5.55
C ALA A 153 -13.59 4.66 -5.43
N ILE A 154 -13.06 4.80 -4.20
CA ILE A 154 -11.62 4.64 -3.94
C ILE A 154 -11.18 3.20 -4.21
N GLY A 155 -11.97 2.20 -3.80
CA GLY A 155 -11.67 0.79 -4.07
C GLY A 155 -11.61 0.49 -5.56
N TYR A 156 -12.54 1.03 -6.34
CA TYR A 156 -12.55 0.94 -7.79
C TYR A 156 -11.33 1.64 -8.43
N ALA A 157 -11.08 2.90 -8.07
CA ALA A 157 -9.94 3.67 -8.59
C ALA A 157 -8.60 3.00 -8.28
N THR A 158 -8.47 2.41 -7.09
CA THR A 158 -7.30 1.63 -6.67
C THR A 158 -7.09 0.40 -7.55
N GLY A 159 -8.16 -0.37 -7.81
CA GLY A 159 -8.12 -1.52 -8.71
C GLY A 159 -7.74 -1.12 -10.14
N LEU A 160 -8.31 -0.01 -10.64
CA LEU A 160 -8.03 0.56 -11.95
C LEU A 160 -6.56 1.00 -12.08
N GLN A 161 -6.05 1.67 -11.06
CA GLN A 161 -4.65 2.06 -11.01
C GLN A 161 -3.72 0.83 -11.09
N ILE A 162 -3.99 -0.24 -10.34
CA ILE A 162 -3.18 -1.47 -10.37
C ILE A 162 -3.28 -2.18 -11.73
N GLN A 163 -4.47 -2.18 -12.36
CA GLN A 163 -4.66 -2.76 -13.69
C GLN A 163 -3.85 -2.01 -14.74
N LEU A 164 -4.08 -0.70 -14.87
CA LEU A 164 -3.48 0.14 -15.91
C LEU A 164 -1.98 0.36 -15.72
N THR A 165 -1.50 0.25 -14.48
CA THR A 165 -0.08 0.42 -14.16
C THR A 165 0.51 -0.88 -13.61
N SER A 166 1.21 -0.79 -12.48
CA SER A 166 1.79 -1.93 -11.79
C SER A 166 1.48 -1.83 -10.29
N PRO A 167 1.49 -2.97 -9.55
CA PRO A 167 1.40 -2.96 -8.09
C PRO A 167 2.42 -2.02 -7.43
N LEU A 168 3.61 -1.96 -8.01
CA LEU A 168 4.68 -1.06 -7.59
C LEU A 168 4.22 0.41 -7.70
N THR A 169 3.76 0.83 -8.88
CA THR A 169 3.30 2.22 -9.12
C THR A 169 2.15 2.62 -8.19
N HIS A 170 1.21 1.71 -7.96
CA HIS A 170 0.13 1.93 -6.98
C HIS A 170 0.70 2.22 -5.59
N ASN A 171 1.63 1.38 -5.12
CA ASN A 171 2.16 1.52 -3.76
C ASN A 171 2.98 2.80 -3.57
N ILE A 172 3.67 3.25 -4.61
CA ILE A 172 4.37 4.55 -4.61
C ILE A 172 3.38 5.71 -4.54
N SER A 173 2.32 5.65 -5.33
CA SER A 173 1.24 6.65 -5.30
C SER A 173 0.57 6.68 -3.93
N GLY A 174 0.43 5.51 -3.29
CA GLY A 174 -0.01 5.38 -1.91
C GLY A 174 0.94 6.05 -0.91
N THR A 175 2.25 5.86 -1.04
CA THR A 175 3.26 6.53 -0.19
C THR A 175 3.26 8.04 -0.40
N ALA A 176 3.15 8.52 -1.64
CA ALA A 176 3.06 9.95 -1.95
C ALA A 176 1.79 10.58 -1.37
N LYS A 177 0.64 9.91 -1.53
CA LYS A 177 -0.63 10.31 -0.89
C LYS A 177 -0.49 10.40 0.63
N ALA A 178 0.12 9.39 1.26
CA ALA A 178 0.32 9.37 2.70
C ALA A 178 1.26 10.49 3.15
N CYS A 179 2.32 10.79 2.39
CA CYS A 179 3.22 11.91 2.69
C CYS A 179 2.48 13.25 2.63
N ALA A 180 1.74 13.49 1.56
CA ALA A 180 0.93 14.70 1.42
C ALA A 180 -0.08 14.83 2.57
N GLN A 181 -0.74 13.73 2.94
CA GLN A 181 -1.66 13.69 4.08
C GLN A 181 -0.95 14.07 5.39
N THR A 182 0.26 13.57 5.63
CA THR A 182 1.05 13.87 6.83
C THR A 182 1.50 15.32 6.88
N VAL A 183 1.94 15.90 5.75
CA VAL A 183 2.30 17.32 5.67
C VAL A 183 1.08 18.20 5.94
N VAL A 184 -0.06 17.91 5.31
CA VAL A 184 -1.31 18.63 5.53
C VAL A 184 -1.77 18.51 6.98
N ALA A 185 -1.68 17.32 7.58
CA ALA A 185 -2.01 17.12 8.99
C ALA A 185 -1.10 17.94 9.92
N ALA A 186 0.21 17.91 9.70
CA ALA A 186 1.17 18.68 10.50
C ALA A 186 0.90 20.19 10.43
N MET A 187 0.56 20.72 9.24
CA MET A 187 0.18 22.12 9.06
C MET A 187 -1.16 22.45 9.74
N TYR A 188 -2.17 21.60 9.57
CA TYR A 188 -3.51 21.84 10.09
C TYR A 188 -3.58 21.75 11.62
N PHE A 189 -2.96 20.71 12.22
CA PHE A 189 -2.93 20.53 13.67
C PHE A 189 -1.89 21.42 14.37
N SER A 190 -1.11 22.21 13.62
CA SER A 190 -0.07 23.11 14.16
C SER A 190 0.90 22.40 15.11
N GLU A 191 1.16 21.12 14.86
CA GLU A 191 2.05 20.33 15.70
C GLU A 191 3.50 20.72 15.45
N ARG A 192 4.20 21.16 16.50
CA ARG A 192 5.64 21.42 16.40
C ARG A 192 6.38 20.09 16.39
N ARG A 193 6.67 19.59 15.18
CA ARG A 193 7.54 18.43 14.98
C ARG A 193 9.01 18.88 14.85
N SER A 194 9.90 18.06 15.39
CA SER A 194 11.36 18.26 15.36
C SER A 194 11.93 18.20 13.94
N LEU A 195 13.06 18.87 13.71
CA LEU A 195 13.75 18.88 12.41
C LEU A 195 14.14 17.47 11.94
N LEU A 196 14.55 16.60 12.86
CA LEU A 196 14.88 15.20 12.56
C LEU A 196 13.67 14.41 12.05
N TRP A 197 12.45 14.70 12.52
CA TRP A 197 11.23 14.09 12.01
C TRP A 197 10.98 14.50 10.55
N TRP A 198 11.21 15.76 10.21
CA TRP A 198 11.15 16.23 8.82
C TRP A 198 12.21 15.58 7.93
N ILE A 199 13.45 15.45 8.42
CA ILE A 199 14.54 14.77 7.71
C ILE A 199 14.18 13.29 7.47
N SER A 200 13.62 12.60 8.46
CA SER A 200 13.11 11.23 8.32
C SER A 200 12.08 11.13 7.19
N ASN A 201 11.06 12.00 7.20
CA ASN A 201 10.02 12.01 6.17
C ASN A 201 10.59 12.23 4.76
N VAL A 202 11.49 13.21 4.60
CA VAL A 202 12.15 13.50 3.32
C VAL A 202 13.02 12.32 2.87
N THR A 203 13.78 11.72 3.79
CA THR A 203 14.65 10.57 3.50
C THR A 203 13.85 9.37 3.03
N VAL A 204 12.73 9.07 3.70
CA VAL A 204 11.81 8.00 3.31
C VAL A 204 11.20 8.27 1.93
N LEU A 205 10.74 9.50 1.68
CA LEU A 205 10.17 9.88 0.39
C LEU A 205 11.17 9.77 -0.75
N LEU A 206 12.40 10.25 -0.56
CA LEU A 206 13.48 10.14 -1.52
C LEU A 206 13.90 8.68 -1.73
N GLY A 207 13.97 7.88 -0.67
CA GLY A 207 14.24 6.44 -0.76
C GLY A 207 13.19 5.69 -1.58
N SER A 208 11.90 5.96 -1.33
CA SER A 208 10.79 5.39 -2.10
C SER A 208 10.79 5.86 -3.57
N GLY A 209 11.08 7.15 -3.82
CA GLY A 209 11.22 7.70 -5.16
C GLY A 209 12.40 7.12 -5.94
N GLY A 210 13.56 7.02 -5.31
CA GLY A 210 14.76 6.41 -5.88
C GLY A 210 14.55 4.93 -6.24
N TYR A 211 13.94 4.17 -5.33
CA TYR A 211 13.57 2.77 -5.58
C TYR A 211 12.66 2.63 -6.80
N THR A 212 11.67 3.52 -6.93
CA THR A 212 10.76 3.57 -8.07
C THR A 212 11.52 3.73 -9.37
N GLU A 213 12.45 4.68 -9.43
CA GLU A 213 13.17 4.98 -10.65
C GLU A 213 14.06 3.82 -11.08
N VAL A 214 14.75 3.19 -10.11
CA VAL A 214 15.55 1.98 -10.36
C VAL A 214 14.67 0.87 -10.95
N LYS A 215 13.54 0.58 -10.31
CA LYS A 215 12.68 -0.52 -10.77
C LYS A 215 11.96 -0.20 -12.07
N ARG A 216 11.62 1.07 -12.30
CA ARG A 216 11.09 1.54 -13.60
C ARG A 216 12.11 1.32 -14.72
N ARG A 217 13.39 1.58 -14.48
CA ARG A 217 14.47 1.32 -15.45
C ARG A 217 14.62 -0.18 -15.72
N GLU A 218 14.63 -1.01 -14.68
CA GLU A 218 14.68 -2.48 -14.84
C GLU A 218 13.53 -3.01 -15.69
N MET A 219 12.29 -2.58 -15.44
CA MET A 219 11.14 -3.03 -16.25
C MET A 219 11.22 -2.55 -17.70
N LYS A 220 11.75 -1.34 -17.95
CA LYS A 220 11.98 -0.85 -19.32
C LYS A 220 13.05 -1.65 -20.06
N ILE A 221 14.11 -2.06 -19.37
CA ILE A 221 15.17 -2.90 -19.96
C ILE A 221 14.60 -4.28 -20.29
N ALA A 222 13.94 -4.93 -19.33
CA ALA A 222 13.32 -6.25 -19.55
C ALA A 222 12.30 -6.24 -20.71
N HIS A 223 11.47 -5.20 -20.81
CA HIS A 223 10.51 -5.09 -21.92
C HIS A 223 11.19 -4.87 -23.29
N LYS A 224 12.30 -4.14 -23.33
CA LYS A 224 13.09 -3.97 -24.55
C LYS A 224 13.74 -5.27 -24.99
N GLU A 225 14.32 -6.02 -24.06
CA GLU A 225 14.91 -7.34 -24.33
C GLU A 225 13.85 -8.31 -24.86
N GLU A 226 12.66 -8.38 -24.23
CA GLU A 226 11.55 -9.22 -24.66
C GLU A 226 11.04 -8.84 -26.07
N THR A 227 10.95 -7.54 -26.35
CA THR A 227 10.56 -7.04 -27.69
C THR A 227 11.63 -7.34 -28.76
N GLN A 228 12.91 -7.28 -28.41
CA GLN A 228 14.01 -7.63 -29.32
C GLN A 228 13.98 -9.12 -29.67
N VAL A 229 13.81 -10.01 -28.69
CA VAL A 229 13.68 -11.46 -28.93
C VAL A 229 12.48 -11.78 -29.83
N LEU A 230 11.32 -11.16 -29.59
CA LEU A 230 10.13 -11.34 -30.44
C LEU A 230 10.31 -10.80 -31.87
N THR A 231 11.18 -9.81 -32.06
CA THR A 231 11.48 -9.23 -33.38
C THR A 231 12.50 -10.10 -34.13
N GLU A 232 13.50 -10.65 -33.44
CA GLU A 232 14.46 -11.60 -34.00
C GLU A 232 13.81 -12.95 -34.36
N GLU A 233 12.83 -13.42 -33.58
CA GLU A 233 12.10 -14.67 -33.88
C GLU A 233 11.14 -14.53 -35.08
N LYS A 234 10.66 -13.30 -35.35
CA LYS A 234 9.80 -12.98 -36.51
C LYS A 234 10.58 -12.60 -37.77
N ALA A 235 11.89 -12.44 -37.71
CA ALA A 235 12.70 -12.21 -38.89
C ALA A 235 12.65 -13.49 -39.78
N PRO A 236 12.31 -13.39 -41.08
CA PRO A 236 12.29 -14.57 -41.93
C PRO A 236 13.69 -15.20 -41.94
N ARG A 237 13.79 -16.46 -41.52
CA ARG A 237 15.01 -17.26 -41.73
C ARG A 237 15.21 -17.33 -43.24
N GLU A 238 16.09 -16.48 -43.78
CA GLU A 238 16.54 -16.62 -45.16
C GLU A 238 17.16 -18.01 -45.27
N ILE A 239 16.42 -18.91 -45.92
CA ILE A 239 16.88 -20.23 -46.28
C ILE A 239 17.94 -20.00 -47.34
N THR A 240 19.20 -19.95 -46.94
CA THR A 240 20.33 -19.99 -47.86
C THR A 240 20.42 -21.41 -48.40
N VAL A 241 19.64 -21.71 -49.44
CA VAL A 241 19.83 -22.90 -50.27
C VAL A 241 21.09 -22.63 -51.10
N LYS A 242 22.20 -23.26 -50.71
CA LYS A 242 23.37 -23.44 -51.56
C LYS A 242 23.15 -24.62 -52.50
#